data_AF-A0A143PPF7-F1
#
_entry.id   AF-A0A143PPF7-F1
#
_cell.length_a   1.000
_cell.length_b   1.000
_cell.length_c   1.000
_cell.angle_alpha   90.00
_cell.angle_beta   90.00
_cell.angle_gamma   90.00
#
_symmetry.space_group_name_H-M   'P 1'
#
loop_
_entity.id
_entity.type
_entity.pdbx_description
1 polymer ?
#
loop_
_entity_poly.entity_id
_entity_poly.type
_entity_poly.pdbx_seq_one_letter_code
_entity_poly.pdbx_strand_id
1 'polypeptide(L)' 'MTDKKPTDGMRPEYDLTGGVRGKYYERYQQGTNIVLLEPDLARVFRDSGSVNKALRVYLAEHGEPPPSKARKAG' A
#
# COMPACT_ATOMS: atom_id res chain seq x y z
N MET A 1 -13.38 -43.76 -22.75
CA MET A 1 -12.10 -43.28 -22.20
C MET A 1 -12.18 -41.78 -21.99
N THR A 2 -12.36 -41.32 -20.75
CA THR A 2 -12.15 -39.90 -20.40
C THR A 2 -10.88 -39.80 -19.58
N ASP A 3 -9.83 -39.31 -20.24
CA ASP A 3 -8.52 -39.04 -19.66
C ASP A 3 -8.65 -37.94 -18.59
N LYS A 4 -8.67 -38.32 -17.31
CA LYS A 4 -8.67 -37.38 -16.19
C LYS A 4 -7.20 -37.15 -15.80
N LYS A 5 -6.58 -36.10 -16.35
CA LYS A 5 -5.21 -35.72 -15.98
C LYS A 5 -5.14 -35.41 -14.47
N PRO A 6 -4.11 -35.89 -13.77
CA PRO A 6 -3.95 -35.65 -12.35
C PRO A 6 -3.65 -34.16 -12.12
N THR A 7 -4.37 -33.55 -11.18
CA THR A 7 -4.08 -32.22 -10.63
C THR A 7 -2.77 -32.30 -9.86
N ASP A 8 -1.68 -32.03 -10.57
CA ASP A 8 -0.31 -32.07 -10.06
C ASP A 8 -0.12 -30.99 -8.97
N GLY A 9 -0.09 -31.41 -7.71
CA GLY A 9 0.40 -30.62 -6.58
C GLY A 9 -0.56 -29.68 -5.84
N MET A 10 -1.80 -29.46 -6.29
CA MET A 10 -2.76 -28.64 -5.53
C MET A 10 -3.36 -29.44 -4.37
N ARG A 11 -3.20 -28.92 -3.14
CA ARG A 11 -3.83 -29.53 -1.97
C ARG A 11 -5.34 -29.31 -1.99
N PRO A 12 -6.14 -30.26 -1.46
CA PRO A 12 -7.61 -30.17 -1.47
C PRO A 12 -8.17 -28.90 -0.83
N GLU A 13 -7.42 -28.28 0.09
CA GLU A 13 -7.81 -27.05 0.78
C GLU A 13 -7.73 -25.81 -0.12
N TYR A 14 -7.08 -25.89 -1.29
CA TYR A 14 -6.94 -24.78 -2.23
C TYR A 14 -7.95 -24.86 -3.37
N ASP A 15 -9.20 -24.48 -3.07
CA ASP A 15 -10.19 -24.20 -4.12
C ASP A 15 -10.08 -22.74 -4.61
N LEU A 16 -9.43 -22.57 -5.76
CA LEU A 16 -9.25 -21.26 -6.40
C LEU A 16 -10.33 -20.93 -7.43
N THR A 17 -11.39 -21.73 -7.54
CA THR A 17 -12.46 -21.54 -8.55
C THR A 17 -13.25 -20.24 -8.35
N GLY A 18 -13.28 -19.67 -7.15
CA GLY A 18 -13.91 -18.38 -6.82
C GLY A 18 -13.02 -17.15 -6.97
N GLY A 19 -11.82 -17.28 -7.56
CA GLY A 19 -10.87 -16.18 -7.69
C GLY A 19 -11.33 -15.10 -8.67
N VAL A 20 -11.61 -13.89 -8.17
CA VAL A 20 -11.89 -12.72 -9.02
C VAL A 20 -10.59 -12.02 -9.37
N ARG A 21 -10.27 -11.95 -10.67
CA ARG A 21 -9.07 -11.31 -11.18
C ARG A 21 -9.08 -9.82 -10.82
N GLY A 22 -8.07 -9.35 -10.10
CA GLY A 22 -7.97 -7.95 -9.68
C GLY A 22 -8.81 -7.56 -8.46
N LYS A 23 -9.37 -8.50 -7.69
CA LYS A 23 -10.20 -8.23 -6.50
C LYS A 23 -9.61 -7.21 -5.50
N TYR A 24 -8.28 -7.15 -5.41
CA TYR A 24 -7.55 -6.22 -4.53
C TYR A 24 -6.68 -5.23 -5.29
N TYR A 25 -6.76 -5.21 -6.63
CA TYR A 25 -5.92 -4.36 -7.47
C TYR A 25 -6.14 -2.88 -7.18
N GLU A 26 -7.40 -2.45 -7.02
CA GLU A 26 -7.73 -1.06 -6.68
C GLU A 26 -7.20 -0.66 -5.29
N ARG A 27 -7.28 -1.56 -4.30
CA ARG A 27 -6.73 -1.33 -2.95
C ARG A 27 -5.20 -1.27 -2.94
N TYR A 28 -4.56 -2.06 -3.81
CA TYR A 28 -3.12 -2.05 -3.99
C TYR A 28 -2.64 -0.79 -4.71
N GLN A 29 -3.39 -0.33 -5.72
CA GLN A 29 -3.11 0.91 -6.47
C GLN A 29 -3.33 2.19 -5.66
N GLN A 30 -4.06 2.11 -4.54
CA GLN A 30 -4.11 3.18 -3.55
C GLN A 30 -2.78 3.39 -2.80
N GLY A 31 -1.74 2.61 -3.13
CA GLY A 31 -0.32 2.91 -2.96
C GLY A 31 0.00 3.76 -1.74
N THR A 32 0.26 3.12 -0.60
CA THR A 32 0.74 3.86 0.57
C THR A 32 2.05 4.55 0.22
N ASN A 33 2.07 5.89 0.27
CA ASN A 33 3.30 6.65 0.14
C ASN A 33 4.16 6.41 1.38
N ILE A 34 5.19 5.57 1.26
CA ILE A 34 6.10 5.24 2.38
C ILE A 34 7.13 6.36 2.47
N VAL A 35 7.07 7.12 3.56
CA VAL A 35 8.05 8.16 3.88
C VAL A 35 8.95 7.63 5.00
N LEU A 36 10.25 7.59 4.75
CA LEU A 36 11.24 7.26 5.78
C LEU A 36 11.49 8.49 6.65
N LEU A 37 11.35 8.32 7.97
CA LEU A 37 11.74 9.35 8.93
C LEU A 37 13.22 9.19 9.29
N GLU A 38 13.87 10.31 9.56
CA GLU A 38 15.20 10.32 10.15
C GLU A 38 15.18 9.65 11.55
N PRO A 39 16.29 9.03 11.99
CA PRO A 39 16.34 8.24 13.23
C PRO A 39 15.98 9.02 14.50
N ASP A 40 16.26 10.32 14.53
CA ASP A 40 15.91 11.22 15.62
C ASP A 40 14.39 11.46 15.69
N LEU A 41 13.75 11.69 14.54
CA LEU A 41 12.29 11.85 14.45
C LEU A 41 11.57 10.54 14.76
N ALA A 42 12.11 9.40 14.32
CA ALA A 42 11.57 8.08 14.64
C ALA A 42 11.64 7.74 16.15
N ARG A 43 12.58 8.34 16.91
CA ARG A 43 12.63 8.20 18.37
C ARG A 43 11.54 9.00 19.08
N VAL A 44 11.12 10.11 18.49
CA VAL A 44 10.09 11.01 19.05
C VAL A 44 8.69 10.52 18.67
N PHE A 45 8.49 10.16 17.40
CA PHE A 45 7.21 9.70 16.87
C PHE A 45 7.13 8.18 16.82
N ARG A 46 6.28 7.60 17.67
CA ARG A 46 6.14 6.13 17.84
C ARG A 46 5.23 5.47 16.79
N ASP A 47 4.40 6.26 16.11
CA ASP A 47 3.46 5.75 15.11
C ASP A 47 3.11 6.81 14.05
N SER A 48 2.59 6.34 12.91
CA SER A 48 2.20 7.19 11.78
C SER A 48 1.04 8.15 12.10
N GLY A 49 0.18 7.83 13.06
CA GLY A 49 -0.90 8.71 13.51
C GLY A 49 -0.36 9.97 14.17
N SER A 50 0.65 9.84 15.04
CA SER A 50 1.32 10.96 15.71
C SER A 50 2.01 11.90 14.72
N VAL A 51 2.70 11.33 13.72
CA VAL A 51 3.34 12.08 12.62
C VAL A 51 2.31 12.84 11.80
N ASN A 52 1.26 12.14 11.34
CA ASN A 52 0.23 12.73 10.51
C ASN A 52 -0.54 13.83 11.23
N LYS A 53 -0.74 13.71 12.55
CA LYS A 53 -1.34 14.78 13.37
C LYS A 53 -0.47 16.03 13.40
N ALA A 54 0.84 15.88 13.63
CA ALA A 54 1.78 17.00 13.64
C ALA A 54 1.84 17.70 12.29
N LEU A 55 1.92 16.94 11.20
CA LEU A 55 1.94 17.48 9.84
C LEU A 55 0.66 18.23 9.49
N ARG A 56 -0.52 17.77 9.93
CA ARG A 56 -1.79 18.49 9.72
C ARG A 56 -1.82 19.84 10.45
N VAL A 57 -1.28 19.90 11.67
CA VAL A 57 -1.17 21.17 12.41
C VAL A 57 -0.24 22.13 11.67
N TYR A 58 0.94 21.64 11.26
CA TYR A 58 1.88 22.44 10.46
C TYR A 58 1.22 23.00 9.19
N LEU A 59 0.47 22.18 8.45
CA LEU A 59 -0.24 22.62 7.25
C LEU A 59 -1.37 23.63 7.55
N ALA A 60 -2.07 23.48 8.67
CA ALA A 60 -3.10 24.44 9.07
C ALA A 60 -2.51 25.80 9.43
N GLU A 61 -1.30 25.82 10.00
CA GLU A 61 -0.61 27.06 10.37
C GLU A 61 0.10 27.73 9.19
N HIS A 62 0.58 26.97 8.19
CA HIS A 62 1.49 27.48 7.15
C HIS A 62 0.92 27.37 5.72
N GLY A 63 -0.25 26.75 5.54
CA GLY A 63 -0.85 26.48 4.24
C GLY A 63 -0.31 25.22 3.56
N GLU A 64 -0.98 24.78 2.49
CA GLU A 64 -0.51 23.64 1.71
C GLU A 64 0.80 23.99 0.98
N PRO A 65 1.82 23.11 1.00
CA PRO A 65 2.99 23.28 0.15
C PRO A 65 2.53 23.27 -1.31
N PRO A 66 3.13 24.10 -2.18
CA PRO A 66 2.79 24.10 -3.60
C PRO A 66 2.93 22.67 -4.14
N PRO A 67 2.03 22.22 -5.05
CA PRO A 67 2.06 20.85 -5.56
C PRO A 67 3.48 20.55 -6.05
N SER A 68 4.10 19.55 -5.44
CA SER A 68 5.43 19.11 -5.83
C SER A 68 5.37 18.77 -7.31
N LYS A 69 6.14 19.46 -8.15
CA LYS A 69 6.22 19.16 -9.58
C LYS A 69 6.46 17.65 -9.71
N ALA A 70 5.44 16.94 -10.21
CA ALA A 70 5.54 15.53 -10.52
C ALA A 70 6.83 15.33 -11.31
N ARG A 71 7.69 14.45 -10.83
CA ARG A 71 8.87 14.02 -11.58
C ARG A 71 8.35 13.55 -12.94
N LYS A 72 8.68 14.27 -14.01
CA LYS A 72 8.52 13.75 -15.37
C LYS A 72 9.30 12.43 -15.42
N ALA A 73 8.60 11.32 -15.44
CA ALA A 73 9.13 10.09 -16.00
C ALA A 73 9.24 10.35 -17.51
N GLY A 74 10.47 10.28 -18.01
CA GLY A 74 10.75 10.17 -19.45
C GLY A 74 10.54 8.75 -19.95
#